data_AF-A0A7D6GZ15-F1
#
_entry.id   AF-A0A7D6GZ15-F1
#
_cell.length_a   1.000
_cell.length_b   1.000
_cell.length_c   1.000
_cell.angle_alpha   90.00
_cell.angle_beta   90.00
_cell.angle_gamma   90.00
#
_symmetry.space_group_name_H-M   'P 1'
#
loop_
_entity.id
_entity.type
_entity.pdbx_description
1 polymer ?
#
loop_
_entity_poly.entity_id
_entity_poly.type
_entity_poly.pdbx_seq_one_letter_code
_entity_poly.pdbx_strand_id
1 'polypeptide(L)'
;MVAEIAPLFIPGGMGPPELAIILIIAVLLFGANKIPKLARSTGEAMGEFQKGREKVETELEEMRDGSGNVNENDLEEDEEFVDTEPVTSEEETATDAETETETN
;
A
#
# COMPACT_ATOMS: atom_id res chain seq x y z
N MET A 1 27.11 -13.69 35.82
CA MET A 1 25.70 -14.05 36.09
C MET A 1 24.87 -12.79 35.93
N VAL A 2 23.63 -12.93 35.44
CA VAL A 2 22.61 -11.88 35.25
C VAL A 2 23.02 -10.75 34.29
N ALA A 3 22.41 -10.75 33.10
CA ALA A 3 22.35 -9.55 32.26
C ALA A 3 21.32 -8.59 32.84
N GLU A 4 21.71 -7.35 33.10
CA GLU A 4 20.84 -6.32 33.67
C GLU A 4 19.94 -5.74 32.57
N ILE A 5 18.78 -6.37 32.37
CA ILE A 5 17.74 -5.88 31.46
C ILE A 5 17.04 -4.66 32.07
N ALA A 6 17.50 -3.47 31.70
CA ALA A 6 16.88 -2.21 32.07
C ALA A 6 15.39 -2.17 31.67
N PRO A 7 14.52 -1.50 32.45
CA PRO A 7 13.08 -1.71 32.37
C PRO A 7 12.44 -1.20 31.07
N LEU A 8 11.68 -2.10 30.42
CA LEU A 8 10.88 -1.84 29.23
C LEU A 8 9.57 -1.08 29.57
N PHE A 9 9.67 0.15 30.11
CA PHE A 9 8.55 1.10 30.12
C PHE A 9 8.99 2.53 30.45
N ILE A 10 8.71 3.49 29.57
CA ILE A 10 8.79 4.91 29.92
C ILE A 10 7.43 5.34 30.52
N PRO A 11 7.38 5.83 31.78
CA PRO A 11 6.14 6.26 32.39
C PRO A 11 5.72 7.63 31.85
N GLY A 12 5.01 7.65 30.71
CA GLY A 12 4.53 8.90 30.11
C GLY A 12 3.75 8.80 28.80
N GLY A 13 3.89 7.71 28.05
CA GLY A 13 3.09 7.51 26.83
C GLY A 13 3.61 6.36 25.96
N MET A 14 2.75 5.86 25.07
CA MET A 14 3.20 5.00 23.97
C MET A 14 4.03 5.84 23.01
N GLY A 15 5.35 5.69 23.07
CA GLY A 15 6.25 6.33 22.13
C GLY A 15 6.31 5.58 20.79
N PRO A 16 7.00 6.17 19.81
CA PRO A 16 7.41 5.45 18.59
C PRO A 16 8.14 4.12 18.86
N PRO A 17 9.01 3.97 19.89
CA PRO A 17 9.67 2.69 20.19
C PRO A 17 8.69 1.57 20.57
N GLU A 18 7.71 1.85 21.43
CA GLU A 18 6.70 0.86 21.86
C GLU A 18 5.84 0.42 20.66
N LEU A 19 5.42 1.36 19.82
CA LEU A 19 4.71 1.05 18.57
C LEU A 19 5.55 0.24 17.59
N ALA A 20 6.86 0.52 17.48
CA ALA A 20 7.77 -0.25 16.63
C ALA A 20 7.93 -1.69 17.11
N ILE A 21 8.02 -1.93 18.43
CA ILE A 21 8.07 -3.28 19.00
C ILE A 21 6.77 -4.05 18.70
N ILE A 22 5.61 -3.42 18.89
CA ILE A 22 4.30 -4.03 18.57
C ILE A 22 4.20 -4.33 17.06
N LEU A 23 4.66 -3.42 16.21
CA LEU A 23 4.69 -3.61 14.75
C LEU A 23 5.58 -4.80 14.36
N ILE A 24 6.77 -4.94 14.94
CA ILE A 24 7.67 -6.08 14.71
C ILE A 24 6.98 -7.40 15.11
N ILE A 25 6.34 -7.45 16.27
CA ILE A 25 5.60 -8.64 16.73
C ILE A 25 4.45 -8.96 15.76
N ALA A 26 3.67 -7.96 15.33
CA ALA A 26 2.59 -8.14 14.35
C ALA A 26 3.13 -8.64 13.00
N VAL A 27 4.28 -8.12 12.54
CA VAL A 27 4.95 -8.57 11.32
C VAL A 27 5.48 -10.00 11.43
N LEU A 28 5.93 -10.45 12.60
CA LEU A 28 6.33 -11.84 12.83
C LEU A 28 5.11 -12.80 12.84
N LEU A 29 3.97 -12.37 13.37
CA LEU A 29 2.75 -13.18 13.44
C LEU A 29 2.00 -13.27 12.09
N PHE A 30 1.90 -12.15 11.36
CA PHE A 30 1.11 -12.06 10.13
C PHE A 30 1.95 -12.10 8.85
N GLY A 31 3.26 -11.83 8.94
CA GLY A 31 4.18 -11.69 7.81
C GLY A 31 4.25 -10.26 7.27
N ALA A 32 5.47 -9.81 6.90
CA ALA A 32 5.74 -8.45 6.41
C ALA A 32 4.87 -8.04 5.20
N ASN A 33 4.53 -9.00 4.32
CA ASN A 33 3.69 -8.76 3.14
C ASN A 33 2.18 -8.69 3.44
N LYS A 34 1.72 -9.14 4.62
CA LYS A 34 0.29 -9.28 4.90
C LYS A 34 -0.37 -7.96 5.26
N ILE A 35 0.25 -7.15 6.13
CA ILE A 35 -0.28 -5.84 6.53
C ILE A 35 -0.36 -4.88 5.32
N PRO A 36 0.68 -4.70 4.48
CA PRO A 36 0.58 -3.85 3.28
C PRO A 36 -0.45 -4.34 2.27
N LYS A 37 -0.55 -5.66 2.06
CA LYS A 37 -1.53 -6.24 1.12
C LYS A 37 -2.98 -6.04 1.60
N LEU A 38 -3.25 -6.20 2.89
CA LEU A 38 -4.56 -5.89 3.48
C LEU A 38 -4.87 -4.40 3.37
N ALA A 39 -3.92 -3.52 3.75
CA ALA A 39 -4.08 -2.08 3.64
C ALA A 39 -4.42 -1.64 2.20
N ARG A 40 -3.74 -2.21 1.20
CA ARG A 40 -4.02 -1.94 -0.21
C ARG A 40 -5.44 -2.40 -0.62
N SER A 41 -5.81 -3.65 -0.38
CA SER A 41 -7.14 -4.16 -0.76
C SER A 41 -8.29 -3.46 -0.01
N THR A 42 -8.07 -3.10 1.26
CA THR A 42 -9.05 -2.33 2.05
C THR A 42 -9.12 -0.89 1.57
N GLY A 43 -8.00 -0.27 1.19
CA GLY A 43 -7.95 1.07 0.61
C GLY A 43 -8.64 1.16 -0.75
N GLU A 44 -8.39 0.20 -1.64
CA GLU A 44 -9.08 0.07 -2.94
C GLU A 44 -10.59 -0.08 -2.74
N ALA A 45 -11.04 -1.00 -1.86
CA ALA A 45 -12.45 -1.18 -1.54
C ALA A 45 -13.10 0.06 -0.89
N MET A 46 -12.40 0.74 0.02
CA MET A 46 -12.90 1.96 0.66
C MET A 46 -12.96 3.14 -0.31
N GLY A 47 -12.02 3.23 -1.25
CA GLY A 47 -11.99 4.26 -2.30
C GLY A 47 -13.16 4.13 -3.26
N GLU A 48 -13.41 2.92 -3.80
CA GLU A 48 -14.57 2.68 -4.66
C GLU A 48 -15.90 2.82 -3.91
N PHE A 49 -15.95 2.44 -2.63
CA PHE A 49 -17.11 2.68 -1.77
C PHE A 49 -17.39 4.17 -1.58
N GLN A 50 -16.35 5.00 -1.38
CA GLN A 50 -16.51 6.43 -1.21
C GLN A 50 -16.97 7.11 -2.51
N LYS A 51 -16.39 6.76 -3.67
CA LYS A 51 -16.85 7.21 -5.00
C LYS A 51 -18.31 6.81 -5.28
N GLY A 52 -18.69 5.58 -4.92
CA GLY A 52 -20.05 5.09 -5.07
C GLY A 52 -21.05 5.86 -4.20
N ARG A 53 -20.66 6.21 -2.98
CA ARG A 53 -21.48 7.05 -2.08
C ARG A 53 -21.66 8.47 -2.60
N GLU A 54 -20.59 9.08 -3.10
CA GLU A 54 -20.60 10.43 -3.67
C GLU A 54 -21.55 10.50 -4.88
N LYS A 55 -21.44 9.58 -5.84
CA LYS A 55 -22.37 9.47 -6.97
C LYS A 55 -23.84 9.33 -6.54
N VAL A 56 -24.11 8.46 -5.57
CA VAL A 56 -25.46 8.28 -5.02
C VAL A 56 -25.98 9.53 -4.32
N GLU A 57 -25.12 10.29 -3.65
CA GLU A 57 -25.47 11.57 -3.02
C GLU A 57 -25.77 12.65 -4.08
N THR A 58 -24.97 12.76 -5.14
CA THR A 58 -25.25 13.63 -6.30
C THR A 58 -26.54 13.25 -7.02
N GLU A 59 -26.76 11.97 -7.33
CA GLU A 59 -28.00 11.49 -7.96
C GLU A 59 -29.23 11.79 -7.08
N LEU A 60 -29.12 11.62 -5.76
CA LEU A 60 -30.19 11.96 -4.80
C LEU A 60 -30.44 13.48 -4.72
N GLU A 61 -29.40 14.30 -4.85
CA GLU A 61 -29.51 15.76 -4.88
C GLU A 61 -30.18 16.22 -6.19
N GLU A 62 -29.75 15.72 -7.35
CA GLU A 62 -30.38 15.97 -8.65
C GLU A 62 -31.86 15.56 -8.69
N MET A 63 -32.21 14.40 -8.11
CA MET A 63 -33.61 13.95 -7.99
C MET A 63 -34.42 14.82 -7.02
N ARG A 64 -33.80 15.37 -5.98
CA ARG A 64 -34.46 16.24 -4.99
C ARG A 64 -34.64 17.65 -5.52
N ASP A 65 -33.68 18.15 -6.28
CA ASP A 65 -33.58 19.52 -6.77
C ASP A 65 -33.87 19.61 -8.28
N GLY A 66 -34.86 18.83 -8.73
CA GLY A 66 -35.27 18.64 -10.12
C GLY A 66 -35.88 19.86 -10.84
N SER A 67 -35.28 21.04 -10.64
CA SER A 67 -35.57 22.31 -11.31
C SER A 67 -34.34 23.26 -11.27
N GLY A 68 -33.13 22.80 -11.61
CA GLY A 68 -32.00 23.73 -11.71
C GLY A 68 -30.66 23.21 -12.25
N ASN A 69 -30.37 23.55 -13.52
CA ASN A 69 -29.01 23.78 -14.07
C ASN A 69 -28.08 22.56 -14.29
N VAL A 70 -28.11 22.01 -15.50
CA VAL A 70 -27.04 21.15 -16.04
C VAL A 70 -25.85 22.03 -16.43
N ASN A 71 -24.67 21.77 -15.86
CA ASN A 71 -23.43 22.43 -16.29
C ASN A 71 -22.65 21.52 -17.25
N GLU A 72 -22.78 21.79 -18.55
CA GLU A 72 -21.98 21.18 -19.63
C GLU A 72 -20.54 21.78 -19.66
N ASN A 73 -19.68 21.43 -18.68
CA ASN A 73 -18.28 21.89 -18.65
C ASN A 73 -17.30 20.90 -17.95
N ASP A 74 -17.41 19.58 -18.19
CA ASP A 74 -16.37 18.62 -17.73
C ASP A 74 -16.18 17.46 -18.72
N LEU A 75 -16.06 17.82 -20.00
CA LEU A 75 -15.44 17.00 -21.04
C LEU A 75 -14.30 17.83 -21.62
N GLU A 76 -13.18 17.13 -21.90
CA GLU A 76 -11.90 17.60 -22.45
C GLU A 76 -10.81 17.92 -21.40
N GLU A 77 -9.99 16.90 -21.10
CA GLU A 77 -8.54 17.06 -21.22
C GLU A 77 -7.94 15.75 -21.77
N ASP A 78 -7.24 15.87 -22.90
CA ASP A 78 -6.45 14.80 -23.52
C ASP A 78 -5.32 14.33 -22.58
N GLU A 79 -4.80 13.13 -22.79
CA GLU A 79 -3.45 13.02 -23.36
C GLU A 79 -3.14 11.59 -23.82
N GLU A 80 -2.60 11.51 -25.04
CA GLU A 80 -2.28 10.30 -25.76
C GLU A 80 -0.85 9.84 -25.40
N PHE A 81 -0.71 8.82 -24.55
CA PHE A 81 0.56 8.09 -24.47
C PHE A 81 0.37 6.58 -24.24
N VAL A 82 -0.09 5.89 -25.28
CA VAL A 82 -0.02 4.44 -25.38
C VAL A 82 1.34 4.06 -25.94
N ASP A 83 2.36 4.00 -25.07
CA ASP A 83 3.62 3.34 -25.43
C ASP A 83 3.43 1.82 -25.25
N THR A 84 3.31 1.12 -26.37
CA THR A 84 3.11 -0.33 -26.41
C THR A 84 4.38 -1.07 -25.98
N GLU A 85 4.27 -1.97 -25.01
CA GLU A 85 5.39 -2.81 -24.57
C GLU A 85 5.96 -3.72 -25.69
N PRO A 86 7.29 -3.88 -25.76
CA PRO A 86 7.91 -5.06 -26.35
C PRO A 86 8.30 -6.09 -25.27
N VAL A 87 7.42 -7.07 -25.09
CA VAL A 87 7.72 -8.52 -25.27
C VAL A 87 9.09 -9.03 -24.80
N THR A 88 9.05 -9.82 -23.71
CA THR A 88 9.85 -11.03 -23.40
C THR A 88 10.92 -11.50 -24.42
N SER A 89 12.15 -11.74 -23.94
CA SER A 89 12.67 -13.11 -23.70
C SER A 89 14.15 -13.14 -23.28
N GLU A 90 14.47 -14.11 -22.42
CA GLU A 90 15.71 -14.92 -22.41
C GLU A 90 17.08 -14.23 -22.56
N GLU A 91 17.83 -14.13 -21.45
CA GLU A 91 19.27 -14.48 -21.49
C GLU A 91 19.69 -15.14 -20.17
N GLU A 92 19.82 -16.47 -20.18
CA GLU A 92 20.88 -17.13 -19.42
C GLU A 92 22.16 -17.06 -20.26
N THR A 93 23.32 -16.75 -19.67
CA THR A 93 24.63 -17.39 -19.96
C THR A 93 25.79 -16.76 -19.16
N ALA A 94 26.66 -17.63 -18.62
CA ALA A 94 28.07 -17.41 -18.22
C ALA A 94 28.39 -16.48 -17.02
N THR A 95 29.00 -16.95 -15.91
CA THR A 95 30.44 -17.33 -15.71
C THR A 95 31.30 -16.08 -15.40
N ASP A 96 32.25 -16.00 -14.47
CA ASP A 96 33.04 -16.95 -13.64
C ASP A 96 32.80 -16.76 -12.11
N ALA A 97 33.09 -17.66 -11.16
CA ALA A 97 34.04 -18.78 -11.05
C ALA A 97 35.51 -18.41 -10.72
N GLU A 98 35.81 -17.92 -9.51
CA GLU A 98 37.14 -18.10 -8.89
C GLU A 98 37.05 -18.73 -7.50
N THR A 99 38.03 -19.59 -7.19
CA THR A 99 38.06 -20.57 -6.08
C THR A 99 39.14 -20.27 -5.06
N GLU A 100 38.80 -20.16 -3.77
CA GLU A 100 39.64 -20.39 -2.56
C GLU A 100 38.71 -20.66 -1.35
N THR A 101 39.02 -21.45 -0.30
CA THR A 101 39.90 -22.62 -0.09
C THR A 101 39.46 -23.34 1.21
N GLU A 102 39.61 -24.68 1.28
CA GLU A 102 39.52 -25.52 2.51
C GLU A 102 38.12 -25.60 3.19
N THR A 103 37.75 -26.64 3.95
CA THR A 103 38.57 -27.61 4.72
C THR A 103 37.91 -29.00 4.80
N ASN A 104 38.73 -30.06 4.93
CA ASN A 104 38.38 -31.34 5.55
C ASN A 104 39.49 -31.74 6.52
#